data_AF-A0AA36CEZ2-F1
#
_entry.id   AF-A0AA36CEZ2-F1
#
_cell.length_a   1.000
_cell.length_b   1.000
_cell.length_c   1.000
_cell.angle_alpha   90.00
_cell.angle_beta   90.00
_cell.angle_gamma   90.00
#
_symmetry.space_group_name_H-M   'P 1'
#
loop_
_entity.id
_entity.type
_entity.pdbx_description
1 polymer ?
#
loop_
_entity_poly.entity_id
_entity_poly.type
_entity_poly.pdbx_seq_one_letter_code
_entity_poly.pdbx_strand_id
1 'polypeptide(L)'
;MLLRIVPFLFLSALTIAEEVEYSAGSYDPLGAHGGIFRALPWTEKELRHISALHATAEYHRLLPIIKEKLLDYGSELDPHTRRQIENFLVQKRPPKVFQELLSDDERHQIRKFHQFEDVDSALAVVRAGLERLPEDKLKKALDYLQVPNTPGASQQM
;
A
#
# COMPACT_ATOMS: atom_id res chain seq x y z
N MET A 1 -17.59 -21.23 66.39
CA MET A 1 -17.71 -19.75 66.31
C MET A 1 -16.69 -19.29 65.27
N LEU A 2 -17.12 -18.46 64.33
CA LEU A 2 -16.55 -18.25 62.99
C LEU A 2 -15.08 -17.81 62.95
N LEU A 3 -14.24 -18.56 62.24
CA LEU A 3 -12.95 -18.06 61.74
C LEU A 3 -13.22 -17.37 60.39
N ARG A 4 -13.04 -16.04 60.36
CA ARG A 4 -13.21 -15.20 59.17
C ARG A 4 -12.10 -15.50 58.18
N ILE A 5 -12.44 -16.15 57.07
CA ILE A 5 -11.61 -16.19 55.86
C ILE A 5 -11.84 -14.87 55.13
N VAL A 6 -10.82 -14.02 55.07
CA VAL A 6 -10.75 -12.89 54.14
C VAL A 6 -10.04 -13.42 52.90
N PRO A 7 -10.73 -13.63 51.77
CA PRO A 7 -10.01 -13.79 50.51
C PRO A 7 -9.58 -12.39 50.08
N PHE A 8 -8.28 -12.16 50.17
CA PHE A 8 -7.58 -11.07 49.51
C PHE A 8 -7.86 -11.21 48.00
N LEU A 9 -8.78 -10.40 47.47
CA LEU A 9 -9.00 -10.34 46.04
C LEU A 9 -7.75 -9.73 45.40
N PHE A 10 -7.06 -10.59 44.66
CA PHE A 10 -6.01 -10.25 43.70
C PHE A 10 -6.49 -9.12 42.79
N LEU A 11 -6.05 -7.89 43.09
CA LEU A 11 -6.05 -6.81 42.12
C LEU A 11 -4.68 -6.85 41.42
N SER A 12 -4.56 -7.76 40.45
CA SER A 12 -3.50 -7.72 39.45
C SER A 12 -4.18 -7.42 38.14
N ALA A 13 -4.38 -6.13 37.88
CA ALA A 13 -4.62 -5.62 36.55
C ALA A 13 -3.33 -5.84 35.73
N LEU A 14 -3.14 -7.08 35.28
CA LEU A 14 -2.23 -7.39 34.20
C LEU A 14 -3.10 -7.49 32.96
N THR A 15 -3.35 -6.34 32.34
CA THR A 15 -3.75 -6.26 30.94
C THR A 15 -2.63 -6.87 30.11
N ILE A 16 -2.65 -8.19 29.99
CA ILE A 16 -2.11 -8.86 28.83
C ILE A 16 -3.08 -8.48 27.72
N ALA A 17 -2.71 -7.45 26.97
CA ALA A 17 -3.17 -7.28 25.61
C ALA A 17 -2.65 -8.51 24.87
N GLU A 18 -3.45 -9.57 24.91
CA GLU A 18 -3.24 -10.76 24.10
C GLU A 18 -3.52 -10.32 22.67
N GLU A 19 -2.42 -10.18 21.93
CA GLU A 19 -2.42 -9.72 20.55
C GLU A 19 -3.35 -10.60 19.73
N VAL A 20 -4.34 -9.92 19.15
CA VAL A 20 -5.28 -10.32 18.11
C VAL A 20 -4.84 -11.57 17.35
N GLU A 21 -5.59 -12.65 17.57
CA GLU A 21 -5.57 -13.87 16.78
C GLU A 21 -6.05 -13.54 15.34
N TYR A 22 -5.12 -13.10 14.48
CA TYR A 22 -5.33 -12.93 13.05
C TYR A 22 -5.32 -14.30 12.37
N SER A 23 -6.50 -14.88 12.17
CA SER A 23 -6.65 -16.08 11.33
C SER A 23 -7.89 -15.98 10.44
N ALA A 24 -7.67 -15.60 9.18
CA ALA A 24 -8.35 -16.11 7.98
C ALA A 24 -7.92 -15.26 6.77
N GLY A 25 -6.83 -15.63 6.08
CA GLY A 25 -6.51 -15.17 4.71
C GLY A 25 -6.63 -13.66 4.46
N SER A 26 -6.20 -12.82 5.40
CA SER A 26 -6.46 -11.37 5.40
C SER A 26 -5.74 -10.68 4.25
N TYR A 27 -6.49 -9.91 3.44
CA TYR A 27 -5.93 -8.97 2.49
C TYR A 27 -4.93 -8.05 3.20
N ASP A 28 -3.64 -8.19 2.87
CA ASP A 28 -2.57 -7.32 3.37
C ASP A 28 -2.29 -6.22 2.35
N PRO A 29 -2.81 -4.99 2.55
CA PRO A 29 -2.59 -3.88 1.62
C PRO A 29 -1.10 -3.49 1.50
N LEU A 30 -0.27 -3.88 2.46
CA LEU A 30 1.16 -3.64 2.49
C LEU A 30 1.97 -4.84 1.99
N GLY A 31 1.33 -5.95 1.58
CA GLY A 31 2.02 -7.09 0.99
C GLY A 31 2.64 -6.81 -0.39
N ALA A 32 2.23 -5.71 -1.03
CA ALA A 32 2.82 -5.25 -2.28
C ALA A 32 4.32 -4.93 -2.14
N HIS A 33 5.06 -5.03 -3.25
CA HIS A 33 6.47 -4.66 -3.33
C HIS A 33 7.37 -5.35 -2.29
N GLY A 34 7.03 -6.59 -1.91
CA GLY A 34 7.79 -7.37 -0.95
C GLY A 34 7.62 -6.92 0.50
N GLY A 35 6.62 -6.11 0.82
CA GLY A 35 6.35 -5.71 2.20
C GLY A 35 7.21 -4.59 2.73
N ILE A 36 8.04 -3.94 1.90
CA ILE A 36 9.02 -2.94 2.35
C ILE A 36 8.37 -1.75 3.08
N PHE A 37 7.10 -1.46 2.77
CA PHE A 37 6.38 -0.35 3.39
C PHE A 37 5.80 -0.69 4.76
N ARG A 38 5.77 -1.96 5.19
CA ARG A 38 5.36 -2.34 6.55
C ARG A 38 6.26 -1.73 7.63
N ALA A 39 7.48 -1.33 7.27
CA ALA A 39 8.42 -0.69 8.17
C ALA A 39 8.02 0.76 8.56
N LEU A 40 7.14 1.40 7.80
CA LEU A 40 6.66 2.75 8.09
C LEU A 40 5.35 2.70 8.91
N PRO A 41 5.16 3.59 9.90
CA PRO A 41 3.99 3.56 10.76
C PRO A 41 2.75 4.16 10.07
N TRP A 42 2.00 3.34 9.35
CA TRP A 42 0.79 3.77 8.65
C TRP A 42 -0.45 3.78 9.52
N THR A 43 -1.24 4.84 9.42
CA THR A 43 -2.59 4.88 9.93
C THR A 43 -3.57 4.26 8.93
N GLU A 44 -4.69 3.74 9.43
CA GLU A 44 -5.76 3.20 8.57
C GLU A 44 -6.28 4.24 7.56
N LYS A 45 -6.34 5.51 7.94
CA LYS A 45 -6.74 6.61 7.06
C LYS A 45 -5.75 6.78 5.89
N GLU A 46 -4.45 6.72 6.16
CA GLU A 46 -3.42 6.79 5.11
C GLU A 46 -3.49 5.57 4.19
N LEU A 47 -3.66 4.37 4.74
CA LEU A 47 -3.78 3.15 3.92
C LEU A 47 -5.01 3.20 3.00
N ARG A 48 -6.16 3.68 3.48
CA ARG A 48 -7.34 3.90 2.63
C ARG A 48 -7.06 4.93 1.53
N HIS A 49 -6.36 6.02 1.86
CA HIS A 49 -6.01 7.05 0.89
C HIS A 49 -5.05 6.52 -0.20
N ILE A 50 -4.01 5.78 0.21
CA ILE A 50 -3.06 5.12 -0.69
C ILE A 50 -3.77 4.11 -1.59
N SER A 51 -4.67 3.29 -1.02
CA SER A 51 -5.49 2.33 -1.77
C SER A 51 -6.34 3.02 -2.85
N ALA A 52 -6.99 4.13 -2.50
CA ALA A 52 -7.77 4.92 -3.47
C ALA A 52 -6.89 5.50 -4.59
N LEU A 53 -5.71 6.03 -4.27
CA LEU A 53 -4.76 6.54 -5.27
C LEU A 53 -4.22 5.43 -6.18
N HIS A 54 -4.01 4.23 -5.65
CA HIS A 54 -3.66 3.06 -6.46
C HIS A 54 -4.77 2.69 -7.42
N ALA A 55 -6.02 2.65 -6.96
CA ALA A 55 -7.18 2.31 -7.78
C ALA A 55 -7.33 3.29 -8.96
N THR A 56 -7.10 4.59 -8.73
CA THR A 56 -7.20 5.63 -9.77
C THR A 56 -5.90 5.88 -10.53
N ALA A 57 -4.88 5.02 -10.37
CA ALA A 57 -3.56 5.16 -10.99
C ALA A 57 -2.89 6.53 -10.77
N GLU A 58 -3.21 7.21 -9.67
CA GLU A 58 -2.69 8.53 -9.29
C GLU A 58 -1.31 8.41 -8.61
N TYR A 59 -0.41 7.63 -9.20
CA TYR A 59 0.93 7.35 -8.65
C TYR A 59 1.77 8.61 -8.38
N HIS A 60 1.55 9.66 -9.17
CA HIS A 60 2.21 10.95 -9.00
C HIS A 60 1.86 11.66 -7.67
N ARG A 61 0.71 11.33 -7.07
CA ARG A 61 0.29 11.80 -5.73
C ARG A 61 0.69 10.81 -4.64
N LEU A 62 0.75 9.52 -4.99
CA LEU A 62 1.10 8.45 -4.07
C LEU A 62 2.56 8.50 -3.61
N LEU A 63 3.52 8.62 -4.54
CA LEU A 63 4.94 8.60 -4.18
C LEU A 63 5.36 9.75 -3.22
N PRO A 64 4.84 10.98 -3.35
CA PRO A 64 5.05 12.03 -2.35
C PRO A 64 4.65 11.62 -0.93
N ILE A 65 3.54 10.92 -0.74
CA ILE A 65 3.09 10.46 0.59
C ILE A 65 4.12 9.49 1.20
N ILE A 66 4.61 8.54 0.41
CA ILE A 66 5.67 7.61 0.86
C ILE A 66 6.95 8.38 1.20
N LYS A 67 7.32 9.36 0.38
CA LYS A 67 8.50 10.19 0.62
C LYS A 67 8.38 10.99 1.91
N GLU A 68 7.24 11.64 2.14
CA GLU A 68 6.98 12.39 3.38
C GLU A 68 7.05 11.46 4.60
N LYS A 69 6.40 10.30 4.52
CA LYS A 69 6.47 9.30 5.59
C LYS A 69 7.89 8.84 5.90
N LEU A 70 8.72 8.67 4.87
CA LEU A 70 10.13 8.34 5.03
C LEU A 70 10.94 9.51 5.62
N LEU A 71 10.59 10.76 5.33
CA LEU A 71 11.27 11.91 5.94
C LEU A 71 10.94 12.01 7.43
N ASP A 72 9.70 11.77 7.81
CA ASP A 72 9.23 11.87 9.19
C ASP A 72 9.77 10.73 10.07
N TYR A 73 9.79 9.50 9.55
CA TYR A 73 10.11 8.29 10.34
C TYR A 73 11.40 7.58 9.92
N GLY A 74 12.07 8.02 8.85
CA GLY A 74 13.22 7.32 8.29
C GLY A 74 14.46 7.30 9.18
N SER A 75 14.53 8.12 10.24
CA SER A 75 15.58 8.02 11.25
C SER A 75 15.39 6.86 12.23
N GLU A 76 14.18 6.32 12.32
CA GLU A 76 13.83 5.18 13.19
C GLU A 76 14.02 3.84 12.49
N LEU A 77 14.17 3.86 11.16
CA LEU A 77 14.41 2.66 10.35
C LEU A 77 15.88 2.24 10.41
N ASP A 78 16.12 0.93 10.30
CA ASP A 78 17.47 0.46 10.04
C ASP A 78 17.98 0.96 8.66
N PRO A 79 19.30 1.15 8.49
CA PRO A 79 19.85 1.70 7.26
C PRO A 79 19.55 0.90 5.99
N HIS A 80 19.37 -0.41 6.11
CA HIS A 80 19.09 -1.27 4.96
C HIS A 80 17.65 -1.07 4.48
N THR A 81 16.67 -1.15 5.38
CA THR A 81 15.24 -0.94 5.06
C THR A 81 15.00 0.45 4.50
N ARG A 82 15.58 1.49 5.12
CA ARG A 82 15.52 2.86 4.60
C ARG A 82 16.01 2.93 3.15
N ARG A 83 17.19 2.34 2.88
CA ARG A 83 17.77 2.33 1.53
C ARG A 83 16.89 1.58 0.51
N GLN A 84 16.20 0.50 0.92
CA GLN A 84 15.26 -0.19 0.04
C GLN A 84 14.09 0.71 -0.37
N ILE A 85 13.51 1.46 0.58
CA ILE A 85 12.43 2.42 0.31
C ILE A 85 12.94 3.58 -0.56
N GLU A 86 14.12 4.13 -0.28
CA GLU A 86 14.74 5.18 -1.10
C GLU A 86 14.97 4.71 -2.54
N ASN A 87 15.53 3.51 -2.71
CA ASN A 87 15.74 2.89 -4.01
C ASN A 87 14.41 2.70 -4.76
N PHE A 88 13.36 2.26 -4.05
CA PHE A 88 12.02 2.15 -4.63
C PHE A 88 11.54 3.50 -5.17
N LEU A 89 11.63 4.57 -4.38
CA LEU A 89 11.17 5.92 -4.78
C LEU A 89 11.95 6.47 -6.00
N VAL A 90 13.21 6.06 -6.17
CA VAL A 90 14.03 6.44 -7.33
C VAL A 90 13.68 5.60 -8.56
N GLN A 91 13.56 4.28 -8.40
CA GLN A 91 13.40 3.34 -9.51
C GLN A 91 11.97 3.24 -10.03
N LYS A 92 10.96 3.41 -9.17
CA LYS A 92 9.55 3.20 -9.49
C LYS A 92 8.82 4.51 -9.77
N ARG A 93 9.47 5.44 -10.48
CA ARG A 93 8.84 6.69 -10.88
C ARG A 93 7.79 6.43 -11.98
N PRO A 94 6.52 6.84 -11.79
CA PRO A 94 5.49 6.62 -12.79
C PRO A 94 5.77 7.47 -14.04
N PRO A 95 5.59 6.90 -15.25
CA PRO A 95 5.60 7.67 -16.47
C PRO A 95 4.50 8.74 -16.45
N LYS A 96 4.75 9.89 -17.10
CA LYS A 96 3.79 11.01 -17.15
C LYS A 96 2.42 10.64 -17.72
N VAL A 97 2.35 9.58 -18.52
CA VAL A 97 1.10 9.06 -19.09
C VAL A 97 0.01 8.82 -18.04
N PHE A 98 0.36 8.42 -16.82
CA PHE A 98 -0.60 8.18 -15.74
C PHE A 98 -1.30 9.45 -15.23
N GLN A 99 -0.77 10.64 -15.53
CA GLN A 99 -1.44 11.91 -15.19
C GLN A 99 -2.65 12.17 -16.09
N GLU A 100 -2.62 11.67 -17.32
CA GLU A 100 -3.63 11.89 -18.36
C GLU A 100 -4.44 10.61 -18.68
N LEU A 101 -4.10 9.47 -18.05
CA LEU A 101 -4.69 8.16 -18.36
C LEU A 101 -6.22 8.14 -18.17
N LEU A 102 -6.69 8.79 -17.10
CA LEU A 102 -8.08 8.81 -16.69
C LEU A 102 -8.59 10.24 -16.60
N SER A 103 -9.81 10.47 -17.08
CA SER A 103 -10.52 11.73 -16.84
C SER A 103 -10.99 11.83 -15.38
N ASP A 104 -11.41 13.03 -14.96
CA ASP A 104 -11.94 13.22 -13.61
C ASP A 104 -13.22 12.42 -13.35
N ASP A 105 -14.06 12.27 -14.37
CA ASP A 105 -15.28 11.45 -14.31
C ASP A 105 -14.94 9.96 -14.16
N GLU A 106 -13.94 9.47 -14.88
CA GLU A 106 -13.47 8.08 -14.77
C GLU A 106 -12.84 7.80 -13.42
N ARG A 107 -12.05 8.74 -12.89
CA ARG A 107 -11.54 8.65 -11.50
C ARG A 107 -12.70 8.61 -10.50
N HIS A 108 -13.76 9.38 -10.74
CA HIS A 108 -14.95 9.36 -9.88
C HIS A 108 -15.70 8.03 -9.96
N GLN A 109 -15.83 7.44 -11.15
CA GLN A 109 -16.41 6.11 -11.33
C GLN A 109 -15.58 5.04 -10.61
N ILE A 110 -14.26 5.03 -10.81
CA ILE A 110 -13.36 4.09 -10.13
C ILE A 110 -13.46 4.22 -8.61
N ARG A 111 -13.53 5.44 -8.06
CA ARG A 111 -13.72 5.64 -6.61
C ARG A 111 -15.02 5.02 -6.11
N LYS A 112 -16.11 5.11 -6.88
CA LYS A 112 -17.37 4.44 -6.53
C LYS A 112 -17.21 2.93 -6.55
N PHE A 113 -16.63 2.36 -7.62
CA PHE A 113 -16.41 0.91 -7.70
C PHE A 113 -15.51 0.40 -6.56
N HIS A 114 -14.44 1.14 -6.24
CA HIS A 114 -13.54 0.84 -5.12
C HIS A 114 -14.27 0.84 -3.77
N GLN A 115 -15.19 1.78 -3.53
CA GLN A 115 -16.01 1.81 -2.32
C GLN A 115 -16.93 0.59 -2.16
N PHE A 116 -17.37 0.00 -3.27
CA PHE A 116 -18.22 -1.20 -3.29
C PHE A 116 -17.42 -2.49 -3.53
N GLU A 117 -16.09 -2.44 -3.47
CA GLU A 117 -15.19 -3.57 -3.72
C GLU A 117 -15.39 -4.22 -5.11
N ASP A 118 -15.93 -3.47 -6.07
CA ASP A 118 -16.13 -3.89 -7.45
C ASP A 118 -14.86 -3.70 -8.28
N VAL A 119 -13.92 -4.63 -8.09
CA VAL A 119 -12.60 -4.59 -8.73
C VAL A 119 -12.70 -4.72 -10.24
N ASP A 120 -13.60 -5.57 -10.75
CA ASP A 120 -13.73 -5.83 -12.19
C ASP A 120 -14.18 -4.58 -12.94
N SER A 121 -15.18 -3.86 -12.41
CA SER A 121 -15.64 -2.59 -13.00
C SER A 121 -14.56 -1.51 -12.95
N ALA A 122 -13.82 -1.41 -11.83
CA ALA A 122 -12.69 -0.47 -11.75
C ALA A 122 -11.61 -0.77 -12.79
N LEU A 123 -11.23 -2.05 -12.94
CA LEU A 123 -10.25 -2.49 -13.93
C LEU A 123 -10.73 -2.27 -15.37
N ALA A 124 -12.02 -2.42 -15.64
CA ALA A 124 -12.59 -2.14 -16.96
C ALA A 124 -12.39 -0.67 -17.36
N VAL A 125 -12.59 0.27 -16.44
CA VAL A 125 -12.35 1.71 -16.70
C VAL A 125 -10.86 1.98 -16.95
N VAL A 126 -9.96 1.39 -16.14
CA VAL A 126 -8.51 1.53 -16.34
C VAL A 126 -8.07 0.95 -17.69
N ARG A 127 -8.59 -0.22 -18.07
CA ARG A 127 -8.31 -0.85 -19.37
C ARG A 127 -8.75 0.04 -20.52
N ALA A 128 -9.98 0.57 -20.48
CA ALA A 128 -10.46 1.50 -21.49
C ALA A 128 -9.56 2.75 -21.59
N GLY A 129 -9.03 3.24 -20.46
CA GLY A 129 -8.02 4.30 -20.43
C GLY A 129 -6.74 3.93 -21.18
N LEU A 130 -6.21 2.73 -20.94
CA LEU A 130 -5.00 2.23 -21.59
C LEU A 130 -5.22 2.05 -23.10
N GLU A 131 -6.34 1.49 -23.53
CA GLU A 131 -6.68 1.24 -24.94
C GLU A 131 -6.78 2.52 -25.78
N ARG A 132 -7.04 3.67 -25.16
CA ARG A 132 -7.05 4.98 -25.83
C ARG A 132 -5.68 5.61 -26.02
N LEU A 133 -4.64 5.07 -25.37
CA LEU A 133 -3.31 5.65 -25.47
C LEU A 133 -2.70 5.39 -26.86
N PRO A 134 -1.94 6.35 -27.42
CA PRO A 134 -1.02 6.08 -28.50
C PRO A 134 -0.07 4.92 -28.17
N GLU A 135 0.34 4.14 -29.17
CA GLU A 135 1.13 2.92 -28.99
C GLU A 135 2.41 3.15 -28.16
N ASP A 136 3.11 4.25 -28.37
CA ASP A 136 4.34 4.58 -27.63
C ASP A 136 4.06 4.85 -26.13
N LYS A 137 2.91 5.47 -25.83
CA LYS A 137 2.46 5.77 -24.46
C LYS A 137 1.91 4.51 -23.79
N LEU A 138 1.16 3.69 -24.52
CA LEU A 138 0.65 2.41 -24.05
C LEU A 138 1.81 1.49 -23.66
N LYS A 139 2.83 1.37 -24.52
CA LYS A 139 4.02 0.57 -24.22
C LYS A 139 4.68 1.03 -22.91
N LYS A 140 4.89 2.34 -22.71
CA LYS A 140 5.47 2.89 -21.48
C LYS A 140 4.62 2.59 -20.24
N ALA A 141 3.29 2.67 -20.37
CA ALA A 141 2.37 2.36 -19.28
C ALA A 141 2.44 0.86 -18.92
N LEU A 142 2.39 -0.03 -19.92
CA LEU A 142 2.48 -1.46 -19.74
C LEU A 142 3.84 -1.90 -19.19
N ASP A 143 4.94 -1.37 -19.73
CA ASP A 143 6.29 -1.63 -19.22
C ASP A 143 6.35 -1.30 -17.71
N TYR A 144 5.80 -0.15 -17.30
CA TYR A 144 5.76 0.27 -15.89
C TYR A 144 4.92 -0.67 -15.01
N LEU A 145 3.75 -1.11 -15.48
CA LEU A 145 2.87 -2.03 -14.76
C LEU A 145 3.44 -3.46 -14.69
N GLN A 146 4.23 -3.85 -15.71
CA GLN A 146 4.82 -5.19 -15.83
C GLN A 146 6.19 -5.33 -15.16
N VAL A 147 6.83 -4.24 -14.69
CA VAL A 147 8.20 -4.32 -14.15
C VAL A 147 8.26 -5.32 -12.99
N PRO A 148 8.92 -6.50 -13.18
CA PRO A 148 9.06 -7.50 -12.14
C PRO A 148 9.88 -6.93 -10.98
N ASN A 149 9.54 -7.31 -9.75
CA ASN A 149 10.41 -7.06 -8.60
C ASN A 149 11.59 -8.03 -8.70
N THR A 150 12.78 -7.56 -9.07
CA THR A 150 14.00 -8.22 -8.61
C THR A 150 15.20 -7.28 -8.64
N PRO A 151 15.73 -6.86 -7.48
CA PRO A 151 17.16 -6.73 -7.32
C PRO A 151 17.73 -8.17 -7.36
N GLY A 152 18.19 -8.66 -8.52
CA GLY A 152 19.01 -9.88 -8.59
C GLY A 152 18.74 -10.91 -9.69
N ALA A 153 17.65 -10.87 -10.47
CA ALA A 153 17.36 -11.90 -11.49
C ALA A 153 17.86 -11.54 -12.91
N SER A 154 19.12 -11.14 -13.01
CA SER A 154 19.82 -11.07 -14.31
C SER A 154 21.26 -11.54 -14.16
N GLN A 155 21.45 -12.67 -13.48
CA GLN A 155 22.58 -13.57 -13.73
C GLN A 155 22.10 -15.00 -13.45
N GLN A 156 21.65 -15.67 -14.48
CA GLN A 156 22.01 -17.06 -14.73
C GLN A 156 21.71 -17.35 -16.21
N MET A 157 22.80 -17.55 -16.94
CA MET A 157 22.83 -18.28 -18.20
C MET A 157 22.36 -19.72 -18.00
#